data_AF-A0A7K2MME5-F1
#
_entry.id   AF-A0A7K2MME5-F1
#
_cell.length_a   1.000
_cell.length_b   1.000
_cell.length_c   1.000
_cell.angle_alpha   90.00
_cell.angle_beta   90.00
_cell.angle_gamma   90.00
#
_symmetry.space_group_name_H-M   'P 1'
#
loop_
_entity.id
_entity.type
_entity.pdbx_description
1 polymer ?
#
loop_
_entity_poly.entity_id
_entity_poly.type
_entity_poly.pdbx_seq_one_letter_code
_entity_poly.pdbx_strand_id
1 'polypeptide(L)'
;MAIDPVRHHEIKQAAEKLLQERYGKPDGPGVTGQQALEAVLRAVNGFAPFGEQPREVPAEEVLAALTQVAEARERLDRMELRLIESARERGASWQKVADSLGLEKRQSAEGRALRLQGAVKSYRSNGRDVGSQRLEKARQRAADAWCESQADRIRDVAERLVDTSEAWGDAVAGDVLTRSYFQMLGARLASDGDAKDLFDTMESLRISLVPYGRPEPQPTGKHAAAAARARDDLAALHAEVSTARYAITSARDGGKP
;
A
#
# COMPACT_ATOMS: atom_id res chain seq x y z
N MET A 1 6.96 29.74 22.24
CA MET A 1 6.16 28.81 23.07
C MET A 1 6.26 27.44 22.45
N ALA A 2 6.68 26.42 23.21
CA ALA A 2 6.68 25.04 22.72
C ALA A 2 5.24 24.59 22.44
N ILE A 3 5.00 23.97 21.30
CA ILE A 3 3.68 23.41 20.95
C ILE A 3 3.39 22.28 21.96
N ASP A 4 2.25 22.36 22.63
CA ASP A 4 1.77 21.28 23.49
C ASP A 4 1.53 20.02 22.65
N PRO A 5 2.31 18.94 22.84
CA PRO A 5 2.22 17.73 22.03
C PRO A 5 0.87 17.02 22.16
N VAL A 6 0.19 17.13 23.31
CA VAL A 6 -1.10 16.48 23.56
C VAL A 6 -2.19 17.21 22.76
N ARG A 7 -2.23 18.53 22.91
CA ARG A 7 -3.16 19.38 22.14
C ARG A 7 -2.97 19.23 20.63
N HIS A 8 -1.71 19.13 20.16
CA HIS A 8 -1.44 18.91 18.73
C HIS A 8 -1.92 17.53 18.25
N HIS A 9 -1.80 16.49 19.09
CA HIS A 9 -2.30 15.15 18.78
C HIS A 9 -3.83 15.12 18.69
N GLU A 10 -4.51 15.76 19.64
CA GLU A 10 -5.98 15.89 19.63
C GLU A 10 -6.49 16.62 18.38
N ILE A 11 -5.82 17.71 18.00
CA ILE A 11 -6.13 18.44 16.75
C ILE A 11 -5.96 17.52 15.54
N LYS A 12 -4.89 16.72 15.49
CA LYS A 12 -4.65 15.77 14.38
C LYS A 12 -5.75 14.70 14.30
N GLN A 13 -6.14 14.11 15.43
CA GLN A 13 -7.20 13.09 15.47
C GLN A 13 -8.55 13.67 15.05
N ALA A 14 -8.90 14.87 15.53
CA ALA A 14 -10.13 15.54 15.13
C ALA A 14 -10.14 15.86 13.63
N ALA A 15 -8.99 16.29 13.08
CA ALA A 15 -8.82 16.55 11.65
C ALA A 15 -8.96 15.26 10.82
N GLU A 16 -8.33 14.16 11.23
CA GLU A 16 -8.43 12.86 10.54
C GLU A 16 -9.88 12.36 10.51
N LYS A 17 -10.61 12.47 11.63
CA LYS A 17 -12.02 12.11 11.70
C LYS A 17 -12.87 12.96 10.76
N LEU A 18 -12.71 14.29 10.79
CA LEU A 18 -13.43 15.20 9.89
C LEU A 18 -13.17 14.87 8.42
N LEU A 19 -11.91 14.63 8.05
CA LEU A 19 -11.55 14.30 6.67
C LEU A 19 -12.13 12.95 6.23
N GLN A 20 -12.14 11.96 7.12
CA GLN A 20 -12.75 10.66 6.86
C GLN A 20 -14.27 10.78 6.67
N GLU A 21 -14.96 11.55 7.51
CA GLU A 21 -16.41 11.76 7.39
C GLU A 21 -16.80 12.49 6.11
N ARG A 22 -15.97 13.45 5.66
CA ARG A 22 -16.28 14.33 4.53
C ARG A 22 -15.82 13.80 3.18
N TYR A 23 -14.71 13.07 3.16
CA TYR A 23 -14.03 12.64 1.94
C TYR A 23 -13.79 11.12 1.88
N GLY A 24 -14.12 10.39 2.94
CA GLY A 24 -14.02 8.93 2.99
C GLY A 24 -15.13 8.25 2.22
N LYS A 25 -14.82 7.06 1.72
CA LYS A 25 -15.84 6.15 1.18
C LYS A 25 -16.55 5.45 2.34
N PRO A 26 -17.89 5.28 2.30
CA PRO A 26 -18.65 4.61 3.37
C PRO A 26 -18.13 3.22 3.73
N ASP A 27 -17.69 2.45 2.72
CA ASP A 27 -17.19 1.08 2.86
C ASP A 27 -15.76 0.89 2.30
N GLY A 28 -15.02 1.98 2.11
CA GLY A 28 -13.66 1.94 1.54
C GLY A 28 -12.55 2.03 2.58
N PRO A 29 -11.29 1.75 2.20
CA PRO A 29 -10.17 2.00 3.08
C PRO A 29 -10.14 3.49 3.49
N GLY A 30 -9.67 3.76 4.71
CA GLY A 30 -9.56 5.13 5.22
C GLY A 30 -8.79 6.05 4.28
N VAL A 31 -9.18 7.33 4.25
CA VAL A 31 -8.55 8.34 3.38
C VAL A 31 -7.11 8.57 3.85
N THR A 32 -6.15 8.29 2.98
CA THR A 32 -4.75 8.65 3.27
C THR A 32 -4.60 10.16 3.34
N GLY A 33 -3.63 10.67 4.12
CA GLY A 33 -3.39 12.12 4.21
C GLY A 33 -3.19 12.79 2.84
N GLN A 34 -2.56 12.10 1.88
CA GLN A 34 -2.44 12.57 0.49
C GLN A 34 -3.81 12.65 -0.23
N GLN A 35 -4.62 11.60 -0.14
CA GLN A 35 -5.95 11.59 -0.77
C GLN A 35 -6.85 12.69 -0.18
N ALA A 36 -6.76 12.92 1.13
CA ALA A 36 -7.52 13.98 1.81
C ALA A 36 -7.09 15.37 1.31
N LEU A 37 -5.77 15.62 1.21
CA LEU A 37 -5.22 16.86 0.65
C LEU A 37 -5.73 17.11 -0.78
N GLU A 38 -5.65 16.10 -1.64
CA GLU A 38 -6.12 16.20 -3.03
C GLU A 38 -7.63 16.41 -3.13
N ALA A 39 -8.42 15.77 -2.27
CA ALA A 39 -9.87 15.90 -2.27
C ALA A 39 -10.32 17.29 -1.78
N VAL A 40 -9.69 17.80 -0.72
CA VAL A 40 -9.93 19.16 -0.22
C VAL A 40 -9.51 20.20 -1.27
N LEU A 41 -8.33 20.05 -1.89
CA LEU A 41 -7.90 20.97 -2.95
C LEU A 41 -8.81 20.95 -4.17
N ARG A 42 -9.33 19.78 -4.57
CA ARG A 42 -10.34 19.70 -5.63
C ARG A 42 -11.60 20.49 -5.28
N ALA A 43 -12.11 20.29 -4.06
CA ALA A 43 -13.28 20.99 -3.57
C ALA A 43 -13.06 22.52 -3.47
N VAL A 44 -11.91 22.96 -2.95
CA VAL A 44 -11.55 24.39 -2.85
C VAL A 44 -11.50 25.06 -4.22
N ASN A 45 -11.03 24.35 -5.24
CA ASN A 45 -10.97 24.87 -6.61
C ASN A 45 -12.30 24.73 -7.37
N GLY A 46 -13.38 24.32 -6.70
CA GLY A 46 -14.71 24.21 -7.29
C GLY A 46 -14.89 23.03 -8.26
N PHE A 47 -14.01 22.03 -8.21
CA PHE A 47 -14.19 20.80 -8.97
C PHE A 47 -15.26 19.92 -8.30
N ALA A 48 -16.44 19.84 -8.92
CA ALA A 48 -17.52 18.94 -8.54
C ALA A 48 -17.69 17.80 -9.56
N PRO A 49 -18.19 16.61 -9.15
CA PRO A 49 -18.66 15.59 -10.07
C PRO A 49 -19.69 16.14 -11.06
N PHE A 50 -19.77 15.52 -12.24
CA PHE A 50 -20.71 15.96 -13.27
C PHE A 50 -22.16 15.89 -12.77
N GLY A 51 -22.87 17.03 -12.81
CA GLY A 51 -24.25 17.15 -12.33
C GLY A 51 -24.40 17.66 -10.90
N GLU A 52 -23.30 17.89 -10.18
CA GLU A 52 -23.31 18.49 -8.84
C GLU A 52 -22.84 19.95 -8.88
N GLN A 53 -23.35 20.77 -7.96
CA GLN A 53 -22.83 22.13 -7.80
C GLN A 53 -21.58 22.13 -6.91
N PRO A 54 -20.59 22.99 -7.22
CA PRO A 54 -19.45 23.20 -6.34
C PRO A 54 -19.92 23.59 -4.94
N ARG A 55 -19.51 22.82 -3.93
CA ARG A 55 -19.82 23.16 -2.54
C ARG A 55 -18.85 24.19 -2.01
N GLU A 56 -19.32 24.98 -1.05
CA GLU A 56 -18.43 25.78 -0.23
C GLU A 56 -17.58 24.85 0.66
N VAL A 57 -16.28 25.15 0.77
CA VAL A 57 -15.34 24.42 1.63
C VAL A 57 -15.06 25.27 2.86
N PRO A 58 -15.55 24.87 4.05
CA PRO A 58 -15.27 25.59 5.28
C PRO A 58 -13.79 25.60 5.66
N ALA A 59 -13.37 26.62 6.42
CA ALA A 59 -11.98 26.80 6.83
C ALA A 59 -11.45 25.61 7.66
N GLU A 60 -12.30 24.97 8.46
CA GLU A 60 -11.93 23.80 9.26
C GLU A 60 -11.49 22.60 8.42
N GLU A 61 -12.06 22.40 7.23
CA GLU A 61 -11.65 21.33 6.34
C GLU A 61 -10.26 21.60 5.73
N VAL A 62 -9.99 22.87 5.40
CA VAL A 62 -8.68 23.30 4.90
C VAL A 62 -7.62 23.18 6.00
N LEU A 63 -7.94 23.62 7.22
CA LEU A 63 -7.06 23.46 8.38
C LEU A 63 -6.82 21.98 8.70
N ALA A 64 -7.85 21.15 8.63
CA ALA A 64 -7.73 19.71 8.80
C ALA A 64 -6.81 19.11 7.73
N ALA A 65 -6.95 19.51 6.46
CA ALA A 65 -6.06 19.08 5.38
C ALA A 65 -4.60 19.48 5.65
N LEU A 66 -4.36 20.69 6.17
CA LEU A 66 -3.01 21.15 6.49
C LEU A 66 -2.31 20.27 7.55
N THR A 67 -3.06 19.66 8.47
CA THR A 67 -2.48 18.70 9.44
C THR A 67 -1.88 17.45 8.79
N GLN A 68 -2.29 17.13 7.56
CA GLN A 68 -1.87 15.95 6.81
C GLN A 68 -0.59 16.17 5.99
N VAL A 69 -0.16 17.43 5.79
CA VAL A 69 0.98 17.78 4.94
C VAL A 69 2.28 17.14 5.43
N ALA A 70 2.51 17.11 6.74
CA ALA A 70 3.74 16.55 7.30
C ALA A 70 3.85 15.03 7.02
N GLU A 71 2.75 14.30 7.18
CA GLU A 71 2.69 12.87 6.91
C GLU A 71 2.80 12.56 5.42
N ALA A 72 2.14 13.36 4.57
CA ALA A 72 2.25 13.23 3.11
C ALA A 72 3.70 13.46 2.64
N ARG A 73 4.40 14.46 3.18
CA ARG A 73 5.83 14.70 2.91
C ARG A 73 6.69 13.53 3.37
N GLU A 74 6.50 13.04 4.60
CA GLU A 74 7.24 11.89 5.10
C GLU A 74 7.03 10.66 4.19
N ARG A 75 5.81 10.40 3.75
CA ARG A 75 5.52 9.28 2.85
C ARG A 75 6.20 9.46 1.49
N LEU A 76 6.15 10.67 0.92
CA LEU A 76 6.83 10.98 -0.34
C LEU A 76 8.34 10.82 -0.23
N ASP A 77 8.95 11.37 0.82
CA ASP A 77 10.40 11.28 1.07
C ASP A 77 10.85 9.81 1.22
N ARG A 78 10.06 8.98 1.92
CA ARG A 78 10.32 7.54 2.05
C ARG A 78 10.22 6.81 0.70
N MET A 79 9.19 7.09 -0.09
CA MET A 79 9.03 6.46 -1.42
C MET A 79 10.18 6.87 -2.34
N GLU A 80 10.52 8.16 -2.37
CA GLU A 80 11.62 8.66 -3.18
C GLU A 80 12.95 8.02 -2.79
N LEU A 81 13.26 7.97 -1.49
CA LEU A 81 14.48 7.32 -1.02
C LEU A 81 14.53 5.85 -1.43
N ARG A 82 13.44 5.10 -1.25
CA ARG A 82 13.36 3.68 -1.62
C ARG A 82 13.53 3.46 -3.13
N LEU A 83 12.98 4.35 -3.96
CA LEU A 83 13.16 4.29 -5.41
C LEU A 83 14.62 4.57 -5.81
N ILE A 84 15.25 5.57 -5.19
CA ILE A 84 16.67 5.86 -5.40
C ILE A 84 17.53 4.66 -4.99
N GLU A 85 17.33 4.12 -3.78
CA GLU A 85 18.05 2.94 -3.29
C GLU A 85 17.85 1.74 -4.24
N SER A 86 16.62 1.47 -4.65
CA SER A 86 16.28 0.38 -5.56
C SER A 86 16.95 0.52 -6.93
N ALA A 87 17.03 1.75 -7.46
CA ALA A 87 17.73 2.04 -8.71
C ALA A 87 19.24 1.83 -8.56
N ARG A 88 19.82 2.25 -7.44
CA ARG A 88 21.24 2.06 -7.12
C ARG A 88 21.60 0.58 -6.98
N GLU A 89 20.78 -0.20 -6.29
CA GLU A 89 20.93 -1.67 -6.15
C GLU A 89 20.89 -2.39 -7.51
N ARG A 90 20.14 -1.85 -8.47
CA ARG A 90 20.04 -2.37 -9.85
C ARG A 90 21.12 -1.80 -10.78
N GLY A 91 22.14 -1.13 -10.23
CA GLY A 91 23.30 -0.65 -10.98
C GLY A 91 23.10 0.67 -11.73
N ALA A 92 22.00 1.42 -11.50
CA ALA A 92 21.87 2.75 -12.08
C ALA A 92 22.99 3.67 -11.56
N SER A 93 23.61 4.46 -12.42
CA SER A 93 24.60 5.48 -12.02
C SER A 93 23.91 6.68 -11.36
N TRP A 94 24.62 7.44 -10.53
CA TRP A 94 24.08 8.67 -9.96
C TRP A 94 23.70 9.71 -11.01
N GLN A 95 24.36 9.67 -12.18
CA GLN A 95 23.95 10.50 -13.31
C GLN A 95 22.59 10.08 -13.85
N LYS A 96 22.32 8.78 -14.05
CA LYS A 96 20.99 8.31 -14.48
C LYS A 96 19.88 8.66 -13.48
N VAL A 97 20.21 8.62 -12.19
CA VAL A 97 19.28 9.07 -11.13
C VAL A 97 19.03 10.57 -11.25
N ALA A 98 20.08 11.38 -11.46
CA ALA A 98 19.94 12.82 -11.67
C ALA A 98 19.06 13.14 -12.88
N ASP A 99 19.32 12.49 -14.02
CA ASP A 99 18.54 12.67 -15.25
C ASP A 99 17.06 12.33 -15.02
N SER A 100 16.77 11.24 -14.29
CA SER A 100 15.39 10.83 -13.95
C SER A 100 14.68 11.78 -12.98
N LEU A 101 15.44 12.50 -12.14
CA LEU A 101 14.91 13.49 -11.21
C LEU A 101 14.90 14.92 -11.80
N GLY A 102 15.30 15.10 -13.06
CA GLY A 102 15.42 16.42 -13.69
C GLY A 102 16.54 17.28 -13.10
N LEU A 103 17.58 16.65 -12.54
CA LEU A 103 18.73 17.33 -11.94
C LEU A 103 19.91 17.35 -12.93
N GLU A 104 20.55 18.50 -13.09
CA GLU A 104 21.65 18.66 -14.06
C GLU A 104 22.91 17.85 -13.71
N LYS A 105 23.16 17.59 -12.42
CA LYS A 105 24.44 17.02 -11.94
C LYS A 105 24.21 15.81 -11.04
N ARG A 106 25.07 14.78 -11.20
CA ARG A 106 25.13 13.62 -10.29
C ARG A 106 25.17 14.00 -8.81
N GLN A 107 25.93 15.05 -8.47
CA GLN A 107 26.12 15.50 -7.08
C GLN A 107 24.81 16.02 -6.47
N SER A 108 23.91 16.57 -7.28
CA SER A 108 22.59 17.01 -6.84
C SER A 108 21.72 15.81 -6.44
N ALA A 109 21.80 14.70 -7.18
CA ALA A 109 21.11 13.47 -6.85
C ALA A 109 21.69 12.81 -5.59
N GLU A 110 23.01 12.72 -5.49
CA GLU A 110 23.71 12.21 -4.30
C GLU A 110 23.34 13.02 -3.04
N GLY A 111 23.42 14.35 -3.13
CA GLY A 111 23.06 15.24 -2.03
C GLY A 111 21.58 15.18 -1.66
N ARG A 112 20.68 14.96 -2.62
CA ARG A 112 19.26 14.71 -2.36
C ARG A 112 19.05 13.40 -1.61
N ALA A 113 19.69 12.31 -2.03
CA ALA A 113 19.61 11.02 -1.34
C ALA A 113 20.09 11.12 0.11
N LEU A 114 21.21 11.81 0.37
CA LEU A 114 21.72 12.03 1.72
C LEU A 114 20.75 12.84 2.59
N ARG A 115 20.15 13.90 2.04
CA ARG A 115 19.12 14.68 2.76
C ARG A 115 17.89 13.83 3.08
N LEU A 116 17.44 13.01 2.12
CA LEU A 116 16.31 12.10 2.33
C LEU A 116 16.63 11.05 3.40
N GLN A 117 17.83 10.48 3.43
CA GLN A 117 18.26 9.57 4.51
C GLN A 117 18.21 10.24 5.87
N GLY A 118 18.70 11.48 5.97
CA GLY A 118 18.62 12.29 7.18
C GLY A 118 17.19 12.60 7.61
N ALA A 119 16.33 12.98 6.66
CA ALA A 119 14.90 13.25 6.89
C ALA A 119 14.15 11.98 7.33
N VAL A 120 14.33 10.85 6.64
CA VAL A 120 13.71 9.57 7.02
C VAL A 120 14.17 9.10 8.40
N LYS A 121 15.45 9.31 8.75
CA LYS A 121 15.94 9.04 10.10
C LYS A 121 15.34 9.99 11.13
N SER A 122 15.18 11.28 10.80
CA SER A 122 14.58 12.26 11.71
C SER A 122 13.07 12.06 11.88
N TYR A 123 12.35 11.59 10.86
CA TYR A 123 10.95 11.17 11.01
C TYR A 123 10.82 9.99 11.98
N ARG A 124 11.78 9.05 11.98
CA ARG A 124 11.81 7.98 12.99
C ARG A 124 12.11 8.50 14.41
N SER A 125 12.89 9.58 14.56
CA SER A 125 13.24 10.15 15.88
C SER A 125 12.23 11.18 16.41
N ASN A 126 11.63 11.97 15.52
CA ASN A 126 10.64 13.01 15.82
C ASN A 126 9.21 12.45 15.82
N GLY A 127 8.99 11.32 15.14
CA GLY A 127 7.72 10.61 15.03
C GLY A 127 7.37 9.85 16.30
N ARG A 128 7.04 10.59 17.37
CA ARG A 128 6.05 10.09 18.31
C ARG A 128 4.67 10.15 17.65
N ASP A 129 4.43 9.21 16.75
CA ASP A 129 3.17 8.49 16.75
C ASP A 129 3.46 7.00 16.98
N VAL A 130 3.95 6.74 18.19
CA VAL A 130 4.07 5.40 18.75
C VAL A 130 2.72 4.68 18.67
N GLY A 131 1.59 5.40 18.67
CA GLY A 131 0.25 4.87 18.48
C GLY A 131 0.05 4.29 17.08
N SER A 132 0.24 5.07 16.02
CA SER A 132 0.11 4.62 14.64
C SER A 132 1.11 3.52 14.27
N GLN A 133 2.35 3.59 14.76
CA GLN A 133 3.31 2.50 14.54
C GLN A 133 2.93 1.22 15.31
N ARG A 134 2.41 1.35 16.55
CA ARG A 134 1.92 0.18 17.29
C ARG A 134 0.65 -0.38 16.67
N LEU A 135 -0.23 0.46 16.15
CA LEU A 135 -1.43 0.07 15.42
C LEU A 135 -1.05 -0.67 14.15
N GLU A 136 -0.14 -0.14 13.34
CA GLU A 136 0.33 -0.82 12.12
C GLU A 136 1.03 -2.15 12.44
N LYS A 137 1.83 -2.21 13.50
CA LYS A 137 2.41 -3.48 13.99
C LYS A 137 1.35 -4.44 14.55
N ALA A 138 0.28 -3.93 15.15
CA ALA A 138 -0.84 -4.74 15.65
C ALA A 138 -1.66 -5.31 14.48
N ARG A 139 -1.90 -4.50 13.45
CA ARG A 139 -2.51 -4.90 12.18
C ARG A 139 -1.68 -5.96 11.47
N GLN A 140 -0.37 -5.75 11.35
CA GLN A 140 0.52 -6.72 10.73
C GLN A 140 0.53 -8.04 11.50
N ARG A 141 0.60 -8.02 12.83
CA ARG A 141 0.50 -9.23 13.66
C ARG A 141 -0.84 -9.96 13.48
N ALA A 142 -1.94 -9.23 13.35
CA ALA A 142 -3.25 -9.83 13.08
C ALA A 142 -3.31 -10.49 11.69
N ALA A 143 -2.69 -9.88 10.68
CA ALA A 143 -2.56 -10.48 9.34
C ALA A 143 -1.68 -11.73 9.37
N ASP A 144 -0.51 -11.66 10.02
CA ASP A 144 0.42 -12.79 10.14
C ASP A 144 -0.26 -13.98 10.88
N ALA A 145 -0.92 -13.71 12.01
CA ALA A 145 -1.67 -14.73 12.76
C ALA A 145 -2.86 -15.31 11.97
N TRP A 146 -3.53 -14.50 11.15
CA TRP A 146 -4.56 -14.99 10.25
C TRP A 146 -3.96 -15.92 9.18
N CYS A 147 -2.83 -15.54 8.56
CA CYS A 147 -2.14 -16.38 7.58
C CYS A 147 -1.69 -17.71 8.20
N GLU A 148 -1.15 -17.69 9.42
CA GLU A 148 -0.83 -18.90 10.18
C GLU A 148 -2.07 -19.79 10.40
N SER A 149 -3.22 -19.20 10.76
CA SER A 149 -4.47 -19.94 10.96
C SER A 149 -5.06 -20.53 9.68
N GLN A 150 -4.71 -19.97 8.51
CA GLN A 150 -5.20 -20.38 7.19
C GLN A 150 -4.11 -21.05 6.34
N ALA A 151 -3.02 -21.53 6.97
CA ALA A 151 -1.84 -22.03 6.27
C ALA A 151 -2.13 -23.09 5.20
N ASP A 152 -3.00 -24.05 5.50
CA ASP A 152 -3.39 -25.12 4.57
C ASP A 152 -4.16 -24.57 3.36
N ARG A 153 -5.11 -23.63 3.59
CA ARG A 153 -5.86 -22.97 2.51
C ARG A 153 -4.96 -22.12 1.62
N ILE A 154 -4.00 -21.40 2.22
CA ILE A 154 -3.05 -20.59 1.47
C ILE A 154 -2.17 -21.48 0.59
N ARG A 155 -1.67 -22.59 1.13
CA ARG A 155 -0.86 -23.56 0.37
C ARG A 155 -1.65 -24.20 -0.77
N ASP A 156 -2.88 -24.65 -0.51
CA ASP A 156 -3.79 -25.21 -1.52
C ASP A 156 -4.08 -24.23 -2.67
N VAL A 157 -4.34 -22.96 -2.36
CA VAL A 157 -4.52 -21.93 -3.40
C VAL A 157 -3.21 -21.65 -4.15
N ALA A 158 -2.06 -21.61 -3.47
CA ALA A 158 -0.76 -21.43 -4.08
C ALA A 158 -0.43 -22.55 -5.08
N GLU A 159 -0.65 -23.81 -4.69
CA GLU A 159 -0.47 -25.00 -5.55
C GLU A 159 -1.36 -24.90 -6.79
N ARG A 160 -2.65 -24.61 -6.62
CA ARG A 160 -3.57 -24.41 -7.75
C ARG A 160 -3.13 -23.29 -8.68
N LEU A 161 -2.62 -22.17 -8.15
CA LEU A 161 -2.10 -21.07 -8.97
C LEU A 161 -0.89 -21.50 -9.81
N VAL A 162 0.04 -22.27 -9.23
CA VAL A 162 1.22 -22.78 -9.96
C VAL A 162 0.80 -23.81 -11.02
N ASP A 163 -0.05 -24.77 -10.66
CA ASP A 163 -0.51 -25.85 -11.56
C ASP A 163 -1.31 -25.32 -12.75
N THR A 164 -2.00 -24.20 -12.56
CA THR A 164 -2.81 -23.56 -13.62
C THR A 164 -2.11 -22.40 -14.32
N SER A 165 -0.83 -22.14 -14.01
CA SER A 165 -0.06 -21.00 -14.53
C SER A 165 -0.04 -20.91 -16.07
N GLU A 166 0.00 -22.05 -16.76
CA GLU A 166 -0.03 -22.12 -18.24
C GLU A 166 -1.33 -21.60 -18.85
N ALA A 167 -2.45 -21.64 -18.11
CA ALA A 167 -3.75 -21.20 -18.61
C ALA A 167 -3.85 -19.67 -18.78
N TRP A 168 -2.96 -18.91 -18.15
CA TRP A 168 -2.97 -17.45 -18.23
C TRP A 168 -2.38 -16.89 -19.54
N GLY A 169 -1.73 -17.75 -20.34
CA GLY A 169 -1.23 -17.44 -21.69
C GLY A 169 -0.33 -16.21 -21.77
N ASP A 170 -0.04 -15.74 -22.99
CA ASP A 170 0.84 -14.57 -23.20
C ASP A 170 0.22 -13.24 -22.74
N ALA A 171 -1.11 -13.16 -22.61
CA ALA A 171 -1.80 -11.91 -22.23
C ALA A 171 -1.49 -11.45 -20.79
N VAL A 172 -1.13 -12.38 -19.90
CA VAL A 172 -0.75 -12.08 -18.50
C VAL A 172 0.58 -12.71 -18.10
N ALA A 173 0.87 -13.94 -18.54
CA ALA A 173 2.17 -14.58 -18.30
C ALA A 173 3.27 -14.08 -19.24
N GLY A 174 2.94 -13.25 -20.23
CA GLY A 174 3.89 -12.49 -21.05
C GLY A 174 4.53 -11.31 -20.32
N ASP A 175 3.92 -10.83 -19.22
CA ASP A 175 4.54 -9.86 -18.32
C ASP A 175 5.63 -10.54 -17.48
N VAL A 176 6.85 -10.00 -17.57
CA VAL A 176 8.03 -10.57 -16.93
C VAL A 176 7.86 -10.65 -15.41
N LEU A 177 7.22 -9.64 -14.79
CA LEU A 177 7.01 -9.62 -13.35
C LEU A 177 6.04 -10.72 -12.92
N THR A 178 4.90 -10.82 -13.59
CA THR A 178 3.90 -11.87 -13.31
C THR A 178 4.48 -13.27 -13.45
N ARG A 179 5.29 -13.52 -14.49
CA ARG A 179 6.01 -14.79 -14.67
C ARG A 179 7.00 -15.07 -13.54
N SER A 180 7.77 -14.06 -13.12
CA SER A 180 8.70 -14.19 -11.99
C SER A 180 7.97 -14.52 -10.68
N TYR A 181 6.77 -13.97 -10.46
CA TYR A 181 6.01 -14.29 -9.25
C TYR A 181 5.47 -15.72 -9.26
N PHE A 182 5.00 -16.27 -10.40
CA PHE A 182 4.63 -17.69 -10.49
C PHE A 182 5.83 -18.61 -10.22
N GLN A 183 7.02 -18.29 -10.77
CA GLN A 183 8.25 -19.05 -10.51
C GLN A 183 8.66 -18.97 -9.04
N MET A 184 8.58 -17.79 -8.42
CA MET A 184 8.90 -17.60 -7.00
C MET A 184 7.91 -18.34 -6.09
N LEU A 185 6.63 -18.39 -6.46
CA LEU A 185 5.61 -19.15 -5.75
C LEU A 185 5.89 -20.66 -5.80
N GLY A 186 6.23 -21.19 -6.98
CA GLY A 186 6.63 -22.59 -7.14
C GLY A 186 7.90 -22.94 -6.35
N ALA A 187 8.90 -22.05 -6.36
CA ALA A 187 10.11 -22.22 -5.56
C ALA A 187 9.84 -22.26 -4.05
N ARG A 188 8.95 -21.39 -3.56
CA ARG A 188 8.55 -21.34 -2.13
C ARG A 188 7.76 -22.58 -1.71
N LEU A 189 6.87 -23.09 -2.57
CA LEU A 189 6.18 -24.36 -2.33
C LEU A 189 7.17 -25.53 -2.22
N ALA A 190 8.21 -25.54 -3.07
CA ALA A 190 9.24 -26.59 -3.04
C ALA A 190 10.19 -26.51 -1.83
N SER A 191 10.41 -25.31 -1.27
CA SER A 191 11.29 -25.08 -0.12
C SER A 191 10.56 -25.10 1.23
N ASP A 192 9.31 -25.55 1.26
CA ASP A 192 8.42 -25.53 2.43
C ASP A 192 8.28 -24.13 3.07
N GLY A 193 8.13 -23.10 2.24
CA GLY A 193 7.93 -21.72 2.67
C GLY A 193 6.73 -21.59 3.61
N ASP A 194 6.84 -20.68 4.59
CA ASP A 194 5.76 -20.44 5.52
C ASP A 194 4.52 -19.84 4.82
N ALA A 195 3.36 -19.94 5.46
CA ALA A 195 2.11 -19.46 4.88
C ALA A 195 2.13 -17.97 4.55
N LYS A 196 2.91 -17.19 5.31
CA LYS A 196 3.06 -15.76 5.11
C LYS A 196 3.85 -15.46 3.83
N ASP A 197 4.97 -16.15 3.61
CA ASP A 197 5.81 -16.00 2.42
C ASP A 197 5.06 -16.41 1.15
N LEU A 198 4.28 -17.50 1.21
CA LEU A 198 3.39 -17.90 0.13
C LEU A 198 2.36 -16.81 -0.15
N PHE A 199 1.68 -16.31 0.89
CA PHE A 199 0.67 -15.28 0.78
C PHE A 199 1.22 -13.96 0.21
N ASP A 200 2.36 -13.48 0.69
CA ASP A 200 3.00 -12.25 0.17
C ASP A 200 3.35 -12.35 -1.33
N THR A 201 3.72 -13.56 -1.78
CA THR A 201 3.96 -13.84 -3.20
C THR A 201 2.66 -13.79 -4.01
N MET A 202 1.60 -14.40 -3.47
CA MET A 202 0.28 -14.43 -4.10
C MET A 202 -0.34 -13.03 -4.16
N GLU A 203 -0.13 -12.19 -3.15
CA GLU A 203 -0.54 -10.78 -3.16
C GLU A 203 0.10 -9.99 -4.30
N SER A 204 1.36 -10.30 -4.60
CA SER A 204 2.05 -9.70 -5.73
C SER A 204 1.45 -10.17 -7.07
N LEU A 205 1.05 -11.45 -7.18
CA LEU A 205 0.33 -11.98 -8.35
C LEU A 205 -1.08 -11.40 -8.48
N ARG A 206 -1.77 -11.15 -7.37
CA ARG A 206 -3.15 -10.64 -7.34
C ARG A 206 -3.28 -9.32 -8.09
N ILE A 207 -2.25 -8.46 -8.04
CA ILE A 207 -2.24 -7.18 -8.77
C ILE A 207 -2.39 -7.38 -10.28
N SER A 208 -1.81 -8.46 -10.82
CA SER A 208 -1.89 -8.81 -12.25
C SER A 208 -3.16 -9.58 -12.60
N LEU A 209 -3.63 -10.45 -11.71
CA LEU A 209 -4.80 -11.32 -11.96
C LEU A 209 -6.14 -10.63 -11.64
N VAL A 210 -6.14 -9.65 -10.75
CA VAL A 210 -7.31 -8.87 -10.32
C VAL A 210 -6.95 -7.37 -10.35
N PRO A 211 -6.72 -6.81 -11.54
CA PRO A 211 -6.24 -5.44 -11.68
C PRO A 211 -7.34 -4.42 -11.32
N TYR A 212 -6.98 -3.37 -10.59
CA TYR A 212 -7.92 -2.30 -10.26
C TYR A 212 -8.28 -1.47 -11.49
N GLY A 213 -9.58 -1.34 -11.76
CA GLY A 213 -10.10 -0.46 -12.82
C GLY A 213 -9.77 -0.93 -14.25
N ARG A 214 -9.35 -2.18 -14.42
CA ARG A 214 -9.17 -2.82 -15.74
C ARG A 214 -9.98 -4.11 -15.79
N PRO A 215 -10.37 -4.58 -16.99
CA PRO A 215 -11.00 -5.88 -17.14
C PRO A 215 -10.09 -6.97 -16.58
N GLU A 216 -10.66 -7.91 -15.85
CA GLU A 216 -9.91 -9.06 -15.37
C GLU A 216 -9.45 -9.93 -16.54
N PRO A 217 -8.19 -10.38 -16.54
CA PRO A 217 -7.72 -11.30 -17.55
C PRO A 217 -8.48 -12.62 -17.48
N GLN A 218 -8.77 -13.17 -18.65
CA GLN A 218 -9.47 -14.43 -18.77
C GLN A 218 -8.47 -15.54 -19.09
N PRO A 219 -8.36 -16.58 -18.24
CA PRO A 219 -7.53 -17.72 -18.55
C PRO A 219 -8.15 -18.52 -19.71
N THR A 220 -7.32 -19.23 -20.45
CA THR A 220 -7.69 -19.96 -21.66
C THR A 220 -7.18 -21.39 -21.61
N GLY A 221 -7.71 -22.24 -22.52
CA GLY A 221 -7.29 -23.64 -22.61
C GLY A 221 -7.92 -24.56 -21.56
N LYS A 222 -7.39 -25.79 -21.48
CA LYS A 222 -7.99 -26.91 -20.73
C LYS A 222 -8.13 -26.67 -19.21
N HIS A 223 -7.33 -25.77 -18.63
CA HIS A 223 -7.34 -25.47 -17.20
C HIS A 223 -7.97 -24.10 -16.88
N ALA A 224 -8.63 -23.45 -17.85
CA ALA A 224 -9.17 -22.09 -17.68
C ALA A 224 -10.11 -21.94 -16.47
N ALA A 225 -11.05 -22.88 -16.30
CA ALA A 225 -12.00 -22.83 -15.18
C ALA A 225 -11.30 -22.98 -13.81
N ALA A 226 -10.29 -23.85 -13.73
CA ALA A 226 -9.51 -24.03 -12.51
C ALA A 226 -8.64 -22.80 -12.20
N ALA A 227 -8.05 -22.18 -13.22
CA ALA A 227 -7.28 -20.94 -13.10
C ALA A 227 -8.16 -19.78 -12.60
N ALA A 228 -9.35 -19.59 -13.18
CA ALA A 228 -10.28 -18.56 -12.75
C ALA A 228 -10.68 -18.75 -11.29
N ARG A 229 -10.98 -20.00 -10.89
CA ARG A 229 -11.28 -20.34 -9.50
C ARG A 229 -10.11 -20.05 -8.56
N ALA A 230 -8.88 -20.38 -8.94
CA ALA A 230 -7.69 -20.09 -8.12
C ALA A 230 -7.46 -18.58 -7.94
N ARG A 231 -7.73 -17.76 -8.96
CA ARG A 231 -7.72 -16.30 -8.86
C ARG A 231 -8.81 -15.79 -7.90
N ASP A 232 -10.02 -16.33 -8.01
CA ASP A 232 -11.15 -15.90 -7.17
C ASP A 232 -10.92 -16.27 -5.70
N ASP A 233 -10.36 -17.46 -5.45
CA ASP A 233 -9.94 -17.90 -4.11
C ASP A 233 -8.83 -16.99 -3.54
N LEU A 234 -7.87 -16.58 -4.37
CA LEU A 234 -6.84 -15.60 -3.99
C LEU A 234 -7.48 -14.25 -3.61
N ALA A 235 -8.45 -13.76 -4.40
CA ALA A 235 -9.16 -12.53 -4.08
C ALA A 235 -9.95 -12.63 -2.76
N ALA A 236 -10.54 -13.80 -2.48
CA ALA A 236 -11.22 -14.08 -1.23
C ALA A 236 -10.25 -14.07 -0.04
N LEU A 237 -9.09 -14.75 -0.14
CA LEU A 237 -8.05 -14.73 0.89
C LEU A 237 -7.56 -13.30 1.17
N HIS A 238 -7.37 -12.49 0.12
CA HIS A 238 -7.02 -11.07 0.25
C HIS A 238 -8.07 -10.26 1.04
N ALA A 239 -9.35 -10.48 0.75
CA ALA A 239 -10.44 -9.80 1.44
C ALA A 239 -10.54 -10.24 2.91
N GLU A 240 -10.37 -11.54 3.18
CA GLU A 240 -10.39 -12.10 4.54
C GLU A 240 -9.23 -11.56 5.39
N VAL A 241 -7.98 -11.58 4.88
CA VAL A 241 -6.82 -11.03 5.61
C VAL A 241 -6.96 -9.53 5.81
N SER A 242 -7.49 -8.81 4.80
CA SER A 242 -7.73 -7.37 4.91
C SER A 242 -8.76 -7.08 6.00
N THR A 243 -9.82 -7.89 6.10
CA THR A 243 -10.82 -7.79 7.17
C THR A 243 -10.19 -8.04 8.54
N ALA A 244 -9.40 -9.10 8.69
CA ALA A 244 -8.68 -9.39 9.94
C ALA A 244 -7.73 -8.25 10.35
N ARG A 245 -7.03 -7.69 9.37
CA ARG A 245 -6.09 -6.58 9.55
C ARG A 245 -6.80 -5.29 9.95
N TYR A 246 -7.88 -4.91 9.25
CA TYR A 246 -8.59 -3.66 9.51
C TYR A 246 -9.59 -3.73 10.67
N ALA A 247 -9.95 -4.93 11.15
CA ALA A 247 -10.64 -5.11 12.42
C ALA A 247 -9.84 -4.56 13.62
N ILE A 248 -8.50 -4.48 13.50
CA ILE A 248 -7.66 -3.80 14.48
C ILE A 248 -7.77 -2.29 14.28
N THR A 249 -8.55 -1.65 15.15
CA THR A 249 -8.80 -0.21 15.14
C THR A 249 -7.90 0.53 16.12
N SER A 250 -7.36 -0.15 17.14
CA SER A 250 -6.35 0.40 18.07
C SER A 250 -5.18 -0.57 18.33
N ALA A 251 -4.05 -0.02 18.78
CA ALA A 251 -2.88 -0.80 19.16
C ALA A 251 -3.11 -1.79 20.32
N ARG A 252 -4.20 -1.62 21.09
CA ARG A 252 -4.59 -2.52 22.19
C ARG A 252 -5.36 -3.74 21.70
N ASP A 253 -6.06 -3.64 20.55
CA ASP A 253 -6.91 -4.72 20.04
C ASP A 253 -6.12 -5.86 19.38
N GLY A 254 -4.94 -5.56 18.83
CA GLY A 254 -4.04 -6.56 18.22
C GLY A 254 -3.00 -7.13 19.19
N GLY A 255 -3.19 -6.94 20.49
CA GLY A 255 -2.69 -7.87 21.50
C GLY A 255 -3.87 -8.71 21.97
N LYS A 256 -3.80 -10.03 21.83
CA LYS A 256 -4.87 -10.89 22.34
C LYS A 256 -4.33 -12.24 22.80
N PRO A 257 -4.99 -12.92 23.75
CA PRO A 257 -5.78 -12.42 24.88
C PRO A 257 -4.92 -12.08 26.11
#